data_AF-A0A6J4J5P2-F1
#
_entry.id   AF-A0A6J4J5P2-F1
#
_cell.length_a   1.000
_cell.length_b   1.000
_cell.length_c   1.000
_cell.angle_alpha   90.00
_cell.angle_beta   90.00
_cell.angle_gamma   90.00
#
_symmetry.space_group_name_H-M   'P 1'
#
loop_
_entity.id
_entity.type
_entity.pdbx_description
1 polymer ?
#
loop_
_entity_poly.entity_id
_entity_poly.type
_entity_poly.pdbx_seq_one_letter_code
_entity_poly.pdbx_strand_id
1 'polypeptide(L)'
;MAERAGPAVVVFRVVAVLHAALTIVQAVAAGGILQASTVGLVVHQAGAGLLWLVSLVQVPVAALAWRPGGLPAWPIGVSAGLVVAEAAQVAVGATGVLAVHVPLGVAIVGAAVCLAAWTVRARPRRAAGTDPRAPGSVAATAPSARP
;
A
#
# COMPACT_ATOMS: atom_id res chain seq x y z
N MET A 1 18.27 -3.91 -19.26
CA MET A 1 18.22 -4.53 -17.91
C MET A 1 17.24 -3.74 -17.06
N ALA A 2 16.11 -4.35 -16.65
CA ALA A 2 15.16 -3.68 -15.77
C ALA A 2 15.79 -3.48 -14.38
N GLU A 3 15.87 -2.24 -13.89
CA GLU A 3 16.27 -1.96 -12.51
C GLU A 3 15.33 -2.72 -11.56
N ARG A 4 15.90 -3.62 -10.75
CA ARG A 4 15.14 -4.36 -9.75
C ARG A 4 14.66 -3.37 -8.69
N ALA A 5 13.37 -3.40 -8.37
CA ALA A 5 12.83 -2.61 -7.28
C ALA A 5 13.58 -2.95 -5.97
N GLY A 6 13.88 -1.94 -5.16
CA GLY A 6 14.53 -2.15 -3.87
C GLY A 6 13.69 -3.08 -2.96
N PRO A 7 14.32 -3.79 -2.01
CA PRO A 7 13.65 -4.79 -1.19
C PRO A 7 12.42 -4.24 -0.46
N ALA A 8 12.48 -3.01 0.07
CA ALA A 8 11.34 -2.37 0.74
C ALA A 8 10.11 -2.19 -0.17
N VAL A 9 10.33 -1.87 -1.45
CA VAL A 9 9.24 -1.72 -2.44
C VAL A 9 8.62 -3.08 -2.76
N VAL A 10 9.45 -4.13 -2.87
CA VAL A 10 8.96 -5.50 -3.09
C VAL A 10 8.12 -5.97 -1.91
N VAL A 11 8.61 -5.78 -0.68
CA VAL A 11 7.87 -6.14 0.55
C VAL A 11 6.55 -5.36 0.62
N PHE A 12 6.56 -4.06 0.32
CA PHE A 12 5.32 -3.27 0.28
C PHE A 12 4.29 -3.81 -0.73
N ARG A 13 4.73 -4.19 -1.93
CA ARG A 13 3.84 -4.79 -2.93
C ARG A 13 3.24 -6.10 -2.45
N VAL A 14 4.06 -6.98 -1.88
CA VAL A 14 3.59 -8.28 -1.35
C VAL A 14 2.57 -8.05 -0.24
N VAL A 15 2.87 -7.16 0.72
CA VAL A 15 1.95 -6.85 1.81
C VAL A 15 0.66 -6.23 1.29
N ALA A 16 0.72 -5.29 0.36
CA ALA A 16 -0.48 -4.67 -0.22
C ALA A 16 -1.36 -5.66 -0.99
N VAL A 17 -0.75 -6.59 -1.74
CA VAL A 17 -1.49 -7.65 -2.46
C VAL A 17 -2.10 -8.65 -1.48
N LEU A 18 -1.34 -9.08 -0.46
CA LEU A 18 -1.86 -9.94 0.60
C LEU A 18 -3.03 -9.27 1.32
N HIS A 19 -2.88 -7.99 1.65
CA HIS A 19 -3.92 -7.22 2.30
C HIS A 19 -5.19 -7.16 1.44
N ALA A 20 -5.07 -6.79 0.16
CA ALA A 20 -6.20 -6.79 -0.77
C ALA A 20 -6.87 -8.18 -0.87
N ALA A 21 -6.08 -9.25 -0.98
CA ALA A 21 -6.60 -10.62 -1.03
C ALA A 21 -7.38 -10.98 0.24
N LEU A 22 -6.87 -10.63 1.42
CA LEU A 22 -7.56 -10.87 2.69
C LEU A 22 -8.88 -10.09 2.78
N THR A 23 -8.93 -8.84 2.31
CA THR A 23 -10.21 -8.08 2.27
C THR A 23 -11.24 -8.76 1.36
N ILE A 24 -10.83 -9.35 0.23
CA ILE A 24 -11.72 -10.09 -0.66
C ILE A 24 -12.21 -11.39 0.00
N VAL A 25 -11.32 -12.13 0.66
CA VAL A 25 -11.69 -13.33 1.43
C VAL A 25 -12.72 -12.98 2.52
N GLN A 26 -12.53 -11.87 3.23
CA GLN A 26 -13.50 -11.38 4.22
C GLN A 26 -14.86 -11.05 3.59
N ALA A 27 -14.90 -10.41 2.43
CA ALA A 27 -16.15 -10.12 1.72
C ALA A 27 -16.88 -11.40 1.28
N VAL A 28 -16.16 -12.41 0.78
CA VAL A 28 -16.73 -13.72 0.43
C VAL A 28 -17.26 -14.44 1.66
N ALA A 29 -16.50 -14.46 2.75
CA ALA A 29 -16.92 -15.06 4.02
C ALA A 29 -18.20 -14.40 4.58
N ALA A 30 -18.27 -13.07 4.53
CA ALA A 30 -19.45 -12.31 4.92
C ALA A 30 -20.67 -12.64 4.04
N GLY A 31 -20.49 -12.77 2.71
CA GLY A 31 -21.54 -13.25 1.81
C GLY A 31 -22.06 -14.64 2.18
N GLY A 32 -21.15 -15.53 2.60
CA GLY A 32 -21.52 -16.85 3.14
C GLY A 32 -22.39 -16.78 4.40
N ILE A 33 -22.16 -15.81 5.29
CA ILE A 33 -23.00 -15.61 6.49
C ILE A 33 -24.45 -15.30 6.09
N LEU A 34 -24.66 -14.49 5.05
CA LEU A 34 -26.00 -14.18 4.51
C LEU A 34 -26.72 -15.43 3.97
N GLN A 35 -25.95 -16.47 3.62
CA GLN A 35 -26.44 -17.79 3.21
C GLN A 35 -26.42 -18.82 4.36
N ALA A 36 -26.35 -18.36 5.62
CA ALA A 36 -26.28 -19.20 6.81
C ALA A 36 -25.08 -20.17 6.87
N SER A 37 -23.94 -19.81 6.26
CA SER A 37 -22.72 -20.62 6.29
C SER A 37 -21.95 -20.46 7.60
N THR A 38 -21.84 -21.54 8.37
CA THR A 38 -21.00 -21.61 9.57
C THR A 38 -19.51 -21.45 9.25
N VAL A 39 -19.05 -21.98 8.11
CA VAL A 39 -17.67 -21.78 7.65
C VAL A 39 -17.41 -20.31 7.34
N GLY A 40 -18.36 -19.65 6.66
CA GLY A 40 -18.28 -18.21 6.41
C GLY A 40 -18.17 -17.41 7.70
N LEU A 41 -18.98 -17.75 8.71
CA LEU A 41 -18.91 -17.11 10.03
C LEU A 41 -17.55 -17.27 10.69
N VAL A 42 -17.00 -18.49 10.74
CA VAL A 42 -15.69 -18.76 11.36
C VAL A 42 -14.57 -18.01 10.61
N VAL A 43 -14.56 -18.07 9.28
CA VAL A 43 -13.54 -17.39 8.47
C VAL A 43 -13.64 -15.87 8.61
N HIS A 44 -14.86 -15.32 8.67
CA HIS A 44 -15.06 -13.88 8.84
C HIS A 44 -14.57 -13.40 10.21
N GLN A 45 -15.01 -14.06 11.29
CA GLN A 45 -14.64 -13.69 12.66
C GLN A 45 -13.14 -13.87 12.94
N ALA A 46 -12.57 -15.04 12.60
CA ALA A 46 -11.16 -15.31 12.85
C ALA A 46 -10.24 -14.50 11.91
N GLY A 47 -10.66 -14.33 10.64
CA GLY A 47 -9.86 -13.63 9.64
C GLY A 47 -9.85 -12.12 9.80
N ALA A 48 -10.83 -11.51 10.48
CA ALA A 48 -10.84 -10.07 10.76
C ALA A 48 -9.60 -9.63 11.56
N GLY A 49 -9.18 -10.41 12.55
CA GLY A 49 -7.97 -10.12 13.33
C GLY A 49 -6.70 -10.19 12.49
N LEU A 50 -6.57 -11.22 11.65
CA LEU A 50 -5.41 -11.38 10.75
C LEU A 50 -5.35 -10.24 9.72
N LEU A 51 -6.48 -9.88 9.12
CA LEU A 51 -6.59 -8.76 8.20
C LEU A 51 -6.08 -7.46 8.84
N TRP A 52 -6.55 -7.16 10.06
CA TRP A 52 -6.16 -5.96 10.79
C TRP A 52 -4.66 -5.95 11.17
N LEU A 53 -4.09 -7.10 11.53
CA LEU A 53 -2.64 -7.20 11.76
C LEU A 53 -1.83 -6.92 10.49
N VAL A 54 -2.29 -7.40 9.33
CA VAL A 54 -1.64 -7.13 8.04
C VAL A 54 -1.71 -5.64 7.69
N SER A 55 -2.84 -4.97 7.93
CA SER A 55 -2.95 -3.53 7.69
C SER A 55 -2.03 -2.71 8.59
N LEU A 56 -1.86 -3.11 9.85
CA LEU A 56 -0.89 -2.51 10.77
C LEU A 56 0.56 -2.65 10.27
N VAL A 57 0.95 -3.82 9.76
CA VAL A 57 2.28 -4.06 9.17
C VAL A 57 2.47 -3.27 7.87
N GLN A 58 1.41 -3.04 7.11
CA GLN A 58 1.48 -2.29 5.85
C GLN A 58 1.96 -0.85 6.05
N VAL A 59 1.62 -0.19 7.16
CA VAL A 59 2.01 1.20 7.45
C VAL A 59 3.54 1.40 7.52
N PRO A 60 4.30 0.70 8.40
CA PRO A 60 5.74 0.85 8.46
C PRO A 60 6.42 0.39 7.16
N VAL A 61 5.90 -0.65 6.50
CA VAL A 61 6.43 -1.11 5.21
C VAL A 61 6.24 -0.04 4.11
N ALA A 62 5.10 0.65 4.09
CA ALA A 62 4.86 1.79 3.18
C ALA A 62 5.84 2.95 3.47
N ALA A 63 6.13 3.22 4.74
CA ALA A 63 7.10 4.25 5.13
C ALA A 63 8.53 3.92 4.67
N LEU A 64 8.93 2.65 4.76
CA LEU A 64 10.19 2.15 4.21
C LEU A 64 10.20 2.20 2.68
N ALA A 65 9.08 1.99 2.00
CA ALA A 65 9.02 2.10 0.55
C ALA A 65 9.08 3.57 0.05
N TRP A 66 8.74 4.55 0.90
CA TRP A 66 8.83 5.98 0.60
C TRP A 66 10.27 6.52 0.61
N ARG A 67 10.91 6.64 1.79
CA ARG A 67 12.18 7.38 1.92
C ARG A 67 13.36 6.68 1.23
N PRO A 68 13.70 5.41 1.55
CA PRO A 68 14.77 4.70 0.84
C PRO A 68 14.30 4.02 -0.45
N GLY A 69 12.99 3.76 -0.61
CA GLY A 69 12.45 3.02 -1.77
C GLY A 69 12.03 3.88 -2.96
N GLY A 70 11.90 5.20 -2.81
CA GLY A 70 11.59 6.13 -3.90
C GLY A 70 10.13 6.15 -4.36
N LEU A 71 9.21 5.51 -3.63
CA LEU A 71 7.75 5.68 -3.83
C LEU A 71 7.28 7.02 -3.25
N PRO A 72 6.12 7.58 -3.66
CA PRO A 72 5.50 8.71 -2.99
C PRO A 72 5.06 8.37 -1.55
N ALA A 73 4.83 9.38 -0.71
CA ALA A 73 4.44 9.23 0.70
C ALA A 73 2.94 8.94 0.91
N TRP A 74 2.06 9.26 -0.05
CA TRP A 74 0.61 9.09 0.11
C TRP A 74 0.15 7.66 0.47
N PRO A 75 0.82 6.56 0.04
CA PRO A 75 0.46 5.20 0.44
C PRO A 75 0.51 4.96 1.96
N ILE A 76 1.31 5.75 2.69
CA ILE A 76 1.37 5.71 4.15
C ILE A 76 0.01 6.16 4.72
N GLY A 77 -0.51 7.29 4.23
CA GLY A 77 -1.79 7.83 4.65
C GLY A 77 -2.96 6.90 4.32
N VAL A 78 -2.97 6.30 3.12
CA VAL A 78 -4.00 5.31 2.76
C VAL A 78 -3.90 4.05 3.62
N SER A 79 -2.69 3.57 3.92
CA SER A 79 -2.50 2.41 4.79
C SER A 79 -2.97 2.70 6.22
N ALA A 80 -2.67 3.89 6.76
CA ALA A 80 -3.16 4.30 8.07
C ALA A 80 -4.69 4.46 8.09
N GLY A 81 -5.27 5.00 7.02
CA GLY A 81 -6.72 5.09 6.85
C GLY A 81 -7.40 3.71 6.84
N LEU A 82 -6.79 2.72 6.17
CA LEU A 82 -7.28 1.33 6.16
C LEU A 82 -7.28 0.71 7.56
N VAL A 83 -6.20 0.87 8.34
CA VAL A 83 -6.13 0.41 9.74
C VAL A 83 -7.31 0.94 10.57
N VAL A 84 -7.59 2.24 10.46
CA VAL A 84 -8.69 2.90 11.20
C VAL A 84 -10.04 2.41 10.69
N ALA A 85 -10.23 2.31 9.38
CA ALA A 85 -11.46 1.85 8.77
C ALA A 85 -11.78 0.39 9.12
N GLU A 86 -10.78 -0.48 9.17
CA GLU A 86 -10.92 -1.87 9.58
C GLU A 86 -11.23 -2.01 11.06
N ALA A 87 -10.59 -1.21 11.92
CA ALA A 87 -10.94 -1.17 13.34
C ALA A 87 -12.42 -0.73 13.52
N ALA A 88 -12.84 0.30 12.78
CA ALA A 88 -14.24 0.71 12.75
C ALA A 88 -15.16 -0.39 12.20
N GLN A 89 -14.71 -1.18 11.22
CA GLN A 89 -15.46 -2.33 10.71
C GLN A 89 -15.72 -3.39 11.77
N VAL A 90 -14.73 -3.71 12.59
CA VAL A 90 -14.90 -4.67 13.69
C VAL A 90 -15.96 -4.17 14.67
N ALA A 91 -15.90 -2.89 15.06
CA ALA A 91 -16.87 -2.28 15.95
C ALA A 91 -18.29 -2.27 15.34
N VAL A 92 -18.45 -1.83 14.09
CA VAL A 92 -19.75 -1.81 13.40
C VAL A 92 -20.27 -3.23 13.17
N GLY A 93 -19.39 -4.17 12.80
CA GLY A 93 -19.74 -5.58 12.60
C GLY A 93 -20.29 -6.23 13.87
N ALA A 94 -19.71 -5.93 15.03
CA ALA A 94 -20.19 -6.41 16.33
C ALA A 94 -21.61 -5.90 16.67
N THR A 95 -22.03 -4.75 16.12
CA THR A 95 -23.40 -4.23 16.30
C THR A 95 -24.43 -4.83 15.33
N GLY A 96 -23.99 -5.53 14.27
CA GLY A 96 -24.88 -6.11 13.26
C GLY A 96 -25.55 -5.11 12.31
N VAL A 97 -25.15 -3.83 12.34
CA VAL A 97 -25.73 -2.78 11.49
C VAL A 97 -25.22 -2.89 10.05
N LEU A 98 -25.85 -3.77 9.26
CA LEU A 98 -25.42 -4.08 7.89
C LEU A 98 -25.39 -2.85 6.97
N ALA A 99 -26.30 -1.90 7.17
CA ALA A 99 -26.40 -0.67 6.37
C ALA A 99 -25.13 0.20 6.43
N VAL A 100 -24.33 0.08 7.50
CA VAL A 100 -23.03 0.76 7.64
C VAL A 100 -21.89 -0.22 7.42
N HIS A 101 -22.03 -1.45 7.92
CA HIS A 101 -21.00 -2.47 7.83
C HIS A 101 -20.63 -2.77 6.38
N VAL A 102 -21.63 -3.09 5.54
CA VAL A 102 -21.42 -3.53 4.16
C VAL A 102 -20.80 -2.43 3.30
N PRO A 103 -21.34 -1.18 3.25
CA PRO A 103 -20.73 -0.14 2.42
C PRO A 103 -19.30 0.21 2.84
N LEU A 104 -19.01 0.26 4.14
CA LEU A 104 -17.67 0.50 4.64
C LEU A 104 -16.72 -0.65 4.27
N GLY A 105 -17.16 -1.91 4.39
CA GLY A 105 -16.40 -3.08 3.93
C GLY A 105 -16.07 -3.02 2.43
N VAL A 106 -17.04 -2.66 1.60
CA VAL A 106 -16.84 -2.47 0.15
C VAL A 106 -15.81 -1.36 -0.14
N ALA A 107 -15.90 -0.24 0.57
CA ALA A 107 -14.94 0.87 0.43
C ALA A 107 -13.51 0.45 0.80
N ILE A 108 -13.35 -0.33 1.87
CA ILE A 108 -12.06 -0.89 2.30
C ILE A 108 -11.49 -1.83 1.23
N VAL A 109 -12.30 -2.77 0.71
CA VAL A 109 -11.89 -3.68 -0.38
C VAL A 109 -11.43 -2.89 -1.59
N GLY A 110 -12.22 -1.89 -2.02
CA GLY A 110 -11.88 -1.03 -3.15
C GLY A 110 -10.56 -0.29 -2.95
N ALA A 111 -10.38 0.35 -1.80
CA ALA A 111 -9.16 1.08 -1.48
C ALA A 111 -7.92 0.16 -1.42
N ALA A 112 -8.04 -1.02 -0.80
CA ALA A 112 -6.95 -1.99 -0.70
C ALA A 112 -6.55 -2.53 -2.10
N VAL A 113 -7.54 -2.90 -2.93
CA VAL A 113 -7.31 -3.37 -4.30
C VAL A 113 -6.69 -2.27 -5.17
N CYS A 114 -7.20 -1.04 -5.09
CA CYS A 114 -6.63 0.09 -5.82
C CYS A 114 -5.18 0.36 -5.41
N LEU A 115 -4.87 0.32 -4.10
CA LEU A 115 -3.52 0.50 -3.60
C LEU A 115 -2.58 -0.62 -4.09
N ALA A 116 -3.02 -1.87 -4.01
CA ALA A 116 -2.28 -3.04 -4.49
C ALA A 116 -2.00 -2.95 -6.00
N ALA A 117 -3.03 -2.65 -6.80
CA ALA A 117 -2.89 -2.49 -8.25
C ALA A 117 -1.96 -1.33 -8.60
N TRP A 118 -2.06 -0.21 -7.89
CA TRP A 118 -1.18 0.93 -8.09
C TRP A 118 0.27 0.59 -7.77
N THR A 119 0.57 -0.02 -6.62
CA THR A 119 1.96 -0.28 -6.20
C THR A 119 2.67 -1.30 -7.10
N VAL A 120 1.94 -2.29 -7.62
CA VAL A 120 2.46 -3.26 -8.60
C VAL A 120 2.83 -2.57 -9.92
N ARG A 121 2.06 -1.56 -10.33
CA ARG A 121 2.30 -0.79 -11.57
C ARG A 121 3.31 0.35 -11.40
N ALA A 122 3.44 0.90 -10.19
CA ALA A 122 4.30 2.03 -9.89
C ALA A 122 5.77 1.66 -10.11
N ARG A 123 6.53 2.52 -10.81
CA ARG A 123 7.98 2.41 -10.92
C ARG A 123 8.62 3.35 -9.88
N PRO A 124 9.57 2.88 -9.05
CA PRO A 124 10.33 3.76 -8.16
C PRO A 124 10.95 4.90 -8.97
N ARG A 125 10.90 6.13 -8.43
CA ARG A 125 11.67 7.23 -9.05
C ARG A 125 13.15 6.89 -8.94
N ARG A 126 13.88 6.96 -10.06
CA ARG A 126 15.34 6.97 -10.00
C ARG A 126 15.75 8.07 -9.03
N ALA A 127 16.53 7.73 -8.02
CA ALA A 127 17.30 8.76 -7.33
C ALA A 127 18.04 9.52 -8.44
N ALA A 128 17.83 10.83 -8.53
CA ALA A 128 18.59 11.68 -9.42
C ALA A 128 20.05 11.63 -8.93
N GLY A 129 20.76 10.58 -9.34
CA GLY A 129 22.19 10.49 -9.16
C GLY A 129 22.76 11.64 -9.94
N THR A 130 23.40 12.56 -9.22
CA THR A 130 24.45 13.44 -9.74
C THR A 130 25.27 12.64 -10.74
N ASP A 131 25.07 12.89 -12.03
CA ASP A 131 25.88 12.26 -13.06
C ASP A 131 27.32 12.75 -12.87
N PRO A 132 28.29 11.88 -12.54
CA PRO A 132 29.69 12.28 -12.46
C PRO A 132 30.23 12.72 -13.83
N ARG A 133 29.47 12.47 -14.91
CA ARG A 133 29.78 12.89 -16.28
C ARG A 133 29.10 14.19 -16.70
N ALA A 134 28.48 14.95 -15.80
CA ALA A 134 28.25 16.36 -16.09
C ALA A 134 29.63 16.94 -16.45
N PRO A 135 29.90 17.31 -17.72
CA PRO A 135 31.21 17.81 -18.10
C PRO A 135 31.47 19.00 -17.20
N GLY A 136 32.54 18.92 -16.42
CA GLY A 136 33.02 20.08 -15.68
C GLY A 136 33.04 21.24 -16.65
N SER A 137 32.43 22.36 -16.29
CA SER A 137 32.66 23.62 -16.97
C SER A 137 34.12 24.00 -16.74
N VAL A 138 35.02 23.31 -17.43
CA VAL A 138 36.42 23.68 -17.54
C VAL A 138 36.43 24.93 -18.40
N ALA A 139 36.54 26.04 -17.69
CA ALA A 139 37.23 27.27 -18.02
C ALA A 139 37.22 27.74 -19.50
N ALA A 140 36.67 28.94 -19.70
CA ALA A 140 37.20 29.87 -20.70
C ALA A 140 37.66 31.16 -19.98
N THR A 141 38.67 31.04 -19.12
CA THR A 141 39.59 32.15 -18.86
C THR A 141 40.49 32.28 -20.10
N ALA A 142 40.22 33.25 -20.95
CA ALA A 142 41.11 33.62 -22.04
C ALA A 142 42.14 34.66 -21.56
N PRO A 143 43.46 34.47 -21.79
CA PRO A 143 44.47 35.47 -21.51
C PRO A 143 44.98 36.19 -22.78
N SER A 144 45.30 37.48 -22.61
CA SER A 144 46.28 38.30 -23.38
C SER A 144 45.91 38.62 -24.85
N ALA A 145 46.30 39.72 -25.49
CA ALA A 145 47.02 40.94 -25.16
C ALA A 145 46.75 41.96 -26.30
N ARG A 146 47.22 43.19 -26.07
CA ARG A 146 47.21 44.42 -26.90
C ARG A 146 47.77 44.27 -28.33
N PRO A 147 47.60 45.28 -29.21
CA PRO A 147 48.40 46.52 -29.18
C PRO A 147 47.68 47.76 -28.64
#